data_AF-A0A972JPH4-F1
#
_entry.id   AF-A0A972JPH4-F1
#
_cell.length_a   1.000
_cell.length_b   1.000
_cell.length_c   1.000
_cell.angle_alpha   90.00
_cell.angle_beta   90.00
_cell.angle_gamma   90.00
#
_symmetry.space_group_name_H-M   'P 1'
#
loop_
_entity.id
_entity.type
_entity.pdbx_description
1 polymer ?
#
loop_
_entity_poly.entity_id
_entity_poly.type
_entity_poly.pdbx_seq_one_letter_code
_entity_poly.pdbx_strand_id
1 'polypeptide(L)'
;MIRRNIFKAAVLTGAAVFASNAWADAPDLAFPVDCTLGETCFLQQFVDRDPGPGARDFTCGPLSYDTHQGTDIRLPDLEAMAAGVMVTAAAPGVVRGIRGGVPDTGQAGMPVGQDCGNGVAITHEDGWETQYCHLRMGSVLVATGDAVEAGTPLGLIGLSGNTEFPHVHMTLRHNGTVVDPFDPSETAQCGIGHDALWADPIPLQMGGFLSAGFSDTIPEFDAIKAGTADAATLTARAAPALVIWGSLFGGRAGDEVALWIRAPDGSLFHSQTVTLERTQAQLFRASGRRAPAGGWPTGLYSGEITLTRGGETIDRIETQVTLN
;
A
#
# COMPACT_ATOMS: atom_id res chain seq x y z
N MET A 1 -57.10 -33.56 40.30
CA MET A 1 -55.67 -33.86 40.10
C MET A 1 -55.41 -34.20 38.64
N ILE A 2 -54.53 -33.42 38.02
CA ILE A 2 -53.68 -33.70 36.85
C ILE A 2 -54.37 -33.93 35.49
N ARG A 3 -54.51 -32.83 34.72
CA ARG A 3 -54.65 -32.84 33.25
C ARG A 3 -53.27 -33.16 32.64
N ARG A 4 -53.18 -34.19 31.80
CA ARG A 4 -51.99 -34.50 30.98
C ARG A 4 -51.99 -33.62 29.73
N ASN A 5 -51.05 -32.68 29.64
CA ASN A 5 -50.73 -31.96 28.41
C ASN A 5 -49.85 -32.84 27.52
N ILE A 6 -50.30 -33.13 26.31
CA ILE A 6 -49.52 -33.77 25.26
C ILE A 6 -48.79 -32.66 24.51
N PHE A 7 -47.47 -32.52 24.74
CA PHE A 7 -46.61 -31.70 23.89
C PHE A 7 -46.32 -32.47 22.60
N LYS A 8 -46.80 -31.97 21.46
CA LYS A 8 -46.35 -32.40 20.14
C LYS A 8 -45.00 -31.74 19.87
N ALA A 9 -43.92 -32.53 19.84
CA ALA A 9 -42.63 -32.07 19.37
C ALA A 9 -42.70 -31.87 17.85
N ALA A 10 -42.64 -30.63 17.39
CA ALA A 10 -42.44 -30.30 16.00
C ALA A 10 -40.95 -30.50 15.68
N VAL A 11 -40.64 -31.49 14.84
CA VAL A 11 -39.31 -31.66 14.27
C VAL A 11 -39.15 -30.55 13.22
N LEU A 12 -38.45 -29.47 13.58
CA LEU A 12 -37.90 -28.55 12.60
C LEU A 12 -36.70 -29.23 11.93
N THR A 13 -36.91 -29.77 10.73
CA THR A 13 -35.83 -30.04 9.79
C THR A 13 -35.26 -28.68 9.36
N GLY A 14 -34.22 -28.23 10.06
CA GLY A 14 -33.38 -27.14 9.61
C GLY A 14 -32.67 -27.59 8.34
N ALA A 15 -33.05 -26.99 7.19
CA ALA A 15 -32.21 -27.05 6.02
C ALA A 15 -30.90 -26.32 6.37
N ALA A 16 -29.81 -27.08 6.49
CA ALA A 16 -28.49 -26.49 6.52
C ALA A 16 -28.29 -25.79 5.16
N VAL A 17 -28.35 -24.46 5.19
CA VAL A 17 -27.87 -23.65 4.07
C VAL A 17 -26.36 -23.82 4.10
N PHE A 18 -25.84 -24.73 3.28
CA PHE A 18 -24.42 -24.74 2.96
C PHE A 18 -24.16 -23.45 2.20
N ALA A 19 -23.41 -22.52 2.82
CA ALA A 19 -22.78 -21.46 2.06
C ALA A 19 -21.89 -22.15 1.02
N SER A 20 -22.27 -22.07 -0.24
CA SER A 20 -21.37 -22.45 -1.33
C SER A 20 -20.20 -21.47 -1.27
N ASN A 21 -19.04 -21.93 -0.82
CA ASN A 21 -17.79 -21.22 -1.09
C ASN A 21 -17.73 -21.12 -2.62
N ALA A 22 -17.96 -19.93 -3.17
CA ALA A 22 -18.07 -19.71 -4.61
C ALA A 22 -16.76 -20.04 -5.36
N TRP A 23 -15.72 -20.42 -4.61
CA TRP A 23 -14.34 -20.54 -5.05
C TRP A 23 -13.62 -21.72 -4.38
N ALA A 24 -14.26 -22.89 -4.32
CA ALA A 24 -13.68 -24.09 -3.69
C ALA A 24 -12.32 -24.53 -4.27
N ASP A 25 -11.97 -24.04 -5.47
CA ASP A 25 -10.73 -24.31 -6.19
C ASP A 25 -9.91 -23.02 -6.46
N ALA A 26 -10.05 -21.98 -5.62
CA ALA A 26 -9.19 -20.80 -5.72
C ALA A 26 -7.73 -21.12 -5.36
N PRO A 27 -6.75 -20.49 -6.02
CA PRO A 27 -5.36 -20.59 -5.61
C PRO A 27 -5.20 -19.91 -4.25
N ASP A 28 -4.41 -20.53 -3.38
CA ASP A 28 -3.98 -19.94 -2.13
C ASP A 28 -2.81 -18.99 -2.40
N LEU A 29 -3.03 -17.69 -2.25
CA LEU A 29 -2.08 -16.67 -2.70
C LEU A 29 -1.07 -16.35 -1.61
N ALA A 30 0.22 -16.56 -1.91
CA ALA A 30 1.31 -15.96 -1.15
C ALA A 30 1.43 -14.47 -1.46
N PHE A 31 1.85 -13.67 -0.48
CA PHE A 31 2.14 -12.26 -0.70
C PHE A 31 3.27 -12.09 -1.74
N PRO A 32 3.09 -11.31 -2.82
CA PRO A 32 3.92 -11.42 -4.01
C PRO A 32 5.16 -10.51 -3.99
N VAL A 33 5.57 -10.00 -2.83
CA VAL A 33 6.70 -9.05 -2.72
C VAL A 33 7.58 -9.40 -1.53
N ASP A 34 8.89 -9.46 -1.77
CA ASP A 34 9.91 -9.66 -0.73
C ASP A 34 10.17 -8.35 0.03
N CYS A 35 9.27 -8.02 0.96
CA CYS A 35 9.33 -6.83 1.79
C CYS A 35 8.62 -7.04 3.13
N THR A 36 8.92 -6.16 4.09
CA THR A 36 8.15 -6.04 5.33
C THR A 36 6.99 -5.09 5.09
N LEU A 37 5.77 -5.63 4.97
CA LEU A 37 4.54 -4.86 4.78
C LEU A 37 4.29 -3.90 5.94
N GLY A 38 4.01 -2.63 5.62
CA GLY A 38 3.84 -1.54 6.59
C GLY A 38 5.14 -0.84 6.98
N GLU A 39 6.30 -1.36 6.56
CA GLU A 39 7.60 -0.74 6.84
C GLU A 39 8.36 -0.38 5.55
N THR A 40 8.50 -1.33 4.64
CA THR A 40 9.31 -1.19 3.40
C THR A 40 8.47 -1.26 2.13
N CYS A 41 7.22 -1.69 2.25
CA CYS A 41 6.22 -1.68 1.19
C CYS A 41 4.82 -1.51 1.79
N PHE A 42 3.86 -1.06 0.98
CA PHE A 42 2.54 -0.67 1.46
C PHE A 42 1.45 -1.05 0.45
N LEU A 43 0.31 -1.53 0.94
CA LEU A 43 -0.91 -1.67 0.13
C LEU A 43 -1.53 -0.29 -0.04
N GLN A 44 -1.54 0.23 -1.26
CA GLN A 44 -2.06 1.59 -1.51
C GLN A 44 -3.40 1.60 -2.24
N GLN A 45 -3.61 0.71 -3.20
CA GLN A 45 -4.85 0.64 -3.96
C GLN A 45 -5.35 -0.79 -4.03
N PHE A 46 -6.67 -0.95 -4.01
CA PHE A 46 -7.36 -2.22 -4.12
C PHE A 46 -8.28 -2.22 -5.34
N VAL A 47 -8.83 -3.39 -5.68
CA VAL A 47 -9.76 -3.54 -6.79
C VAL A 47 -10.95 -2.61 -6.60
N ASP A 48 -11.37 -1.96 -7.68
CA ASP A 48 -12.56 -1.13 -7.70
C ASP A 48 -13.82 -2.02 -7.70
N ARG A 49 -14.59 -1.90 -6.63
CA ARG A 49 -15.83 -2.65 -6.40
C ARG A 49 -17.08 -1.89 -6.83
N ASP A 50 -16.96 -0.63 -7.26
CA ASP A 50 -18.07 0.22 -7.71
C ASP A 50 -17.65 1.09 -8.93
N PRO A 51 -17.40 0.48 -10.11
CA PRO A 51 -16.93 1.20 -11.29
C PRO A 51 -17.79 2.42 -11.64
N GLY A 52 -17.11 3.55 -11.79
CA GLY A 52 -17.67 4.88 -11.99
C GLY A 52 -17.20 5.88 -10.93
N PRO A 53 -17.87 7.06 -10.82
CA PRO A 53 -17.49 8.11 -9.88
C PRO A 53 -17.55 7.71 -8.39
N GLY A 54 -18.14 6.55 -8.08
CA GLY A 54 -18.28 5.99 -6.74
C GLY A 54 -17.20 4.98 -6.37
N ALA A 55 -16.13 4.88 -7.17
CA ALA A 55 -15.05 3.91 -7.02
C ALA A 55 -14.61 3.74 -5.57
N ARG A 56 -14.55 2.49 -5.13
CA ARG A 56 -14.30 2.13 -3.74
C ARG A 56 -13.61 0.80 -3.63
N ASP A 57 -12.78 0.67 -2.60
CA ASP A 57 -12.19 -0.61 -2.22
C ASP A 57 -13.24 -1.53 -1.55
N PHE A 58 -12.85 -2.78 -1.27
CA PHE A 58 -13.70 -3.78 -0.59
C PHE A 58 -14.20 -3.37 0.81
N THR A 59 -13.60 -2.34 1.42
CA THR A 59 -14.05 -1.76 2.70
C THR A 59 -15.01 -0.57 2.51
N CYS A 60 -15.43 -0.28 1.28
CA CYS A 60 -16.10 0.97 0.89
C CYS A 60 -15.23 2.22 1.13
N GLY A 61 -13.93 2.03 1.26
CA GLY A 61 -12.94 3.09 1.45
C GLY A 61 -12.46 3.70 0.13
N PRO A 62 -11.70 4.79 0.23
CA PRO A 62 -11.20 5.53 -0.94
C PRO A 62 -9.85 4.99 -1.47
N LEU A 63 -9.37 3.82 -1.02
CA LEU A 63 -8.13 3.22 -1.53
C LEU A 63 -8.40 2.42 -2.81
N SER A 64 -9.08 3.06 -3.75
CA SER A 64 -9.26 2.59 -5.11
C SER A 64 -9.51 3.80 -6.02
N TYR A 65 -9.60 3.56 -7.33
CA TYR A 65 -10.02 4.56 -8.31
C TYR A 65 -10.77 3.89 -9.45
N ASP A 66 -11.50 4.70 -10.22
CA ASP A 66 -12.40 4.20 -11.26
C ASP A 66 -11.69 3.23 -12.20
N THR A 67 -12.26 2.02 -12.31
CA THR A 67 -11.79 0.90 -13.15
C THR A 67 -10.50 0.23 -12.70
N HIS A 68 -10.01 0.50 -11.48
CA HIS A 68 -8.83 -0.17 -10.97
C HIS A 68 -9.05 -1.69 -10.82
N GLN A 69 -8.21 -2.49 -11.48
CA GLN A 69 -8.46 -3.94 -11.62
C GLN A 69 -7.62 -4.81 -10.69
N GLY A 70 -6.85 -4.24 -9.78
CA GLY A 70 -5.85 -5.02 -9.03
C GLY A 70 -5.53 -4.42 -7.67
N THR A 71 -4.51 -5.01 -7.06
CA THR A 71 -3.92 -4.51 -5.82
C THR A 71 -2.56 -3.90 -6.13
N ASP A 72 -2.35 -2.66 -5.67
CA ASP A 72 -1.06 -1.96 -5.79
C ASP A 72 -0.26 -2.10 -4.50
N ILE A 73 0.88 -2.79 -4.59
CA ILE A 73 1.86 -2.91 -3.51
C ILE A 73 3.02 -1.98 -3.84
N ARG A 74 3.07 -0.83 -3.16
CA ARG A 74 4.00 0.25 -3.45
C ARG A 74 5.25 0.22 -2.58
N LEU A 75 6.31 0.82 -3.10
CA LEU A 75 7.48 1.24 -2.33
C LEU A 75 7.30 2.67 -1.82
N PRO A 76 8.05 3.09 -0.79
CA PRO A 76 7.96 4.46 -0.29
C PRO A 76 8.40 5.50 -1.34
N ASP A 77 9.47 5.23 -2.09
CA ASP A 77 10.12 6.19 -2.99
C ASP A 77 11.00 5.52 -4.07
N LEU A 78 11.65 6.34 -4.89
CA LEU A 78 12.56 5.91 -5.96
C LEU A 78 13.89 5.35 -5.46
N GLU A 79 14.31 5.67 -4.23
CA GLU A 79 15.53 5.10 -3.64
C GLU A 79 15.30 3.64 -3.25
N ALA A 80 14.17 3.34 -2.59
CA ALA A 80 13.73 1.97 -2.33
C ALA A 80 13.56 1.18 -3.63
N MET A 81 13.02 1.81 -4.68
CA MET A 81 13.05 1.20 -6.02
C MET A 81 14.49 0.92 -6.42
N ALA A 82 15.40 1.91 -6.47
CA ALA A 82 16.78 1.70 -6.90
C ALA A 82 17.49 0.55 -6.16
N ALA A 83 17.25 0.39 -4.85
CA ALA A 83 17.78 -0.70 -4.03
C ALA A 83 17.36 -2.11 -4.51
N GLY A 84 16.21 -2.22 -5.17
CA GLY A 84 15.71 -3.46 -5.77
C GLY A 84 14.86 -4.26 -4.79
N VAL A 85 13.55 -4.32 -5.07
CA VAL A 85 12.59 -5.13 -4.31
C VAL A 85 11.99 -6.18 -5.22
N MET A 86 12.10 -7.45 -4.82
CA MET A 86 11.71 -8.60 -5.64
C MET A 86 10.20 -8.79 -5.62
N VAL A 87 9.63 -9.04 -6.81
CA VAL A 87 8.29 -9.56 -7.00
C VAL A 87 8.39 -11.07 -7.23
N THR A 88 7.56 -11.83 -6.54
CA THR A 88 7.50 -13.28 -6.62
C THR A 88 6.12 -13.76 -7.07
N ALA A 89 6.05 -14.94 -7.68
CA ALA A 89 4.77 -15.56 -8.01
C ALA A 89 3.94 -15.80 -6.74
N ALA A 90 2.68 -15.37 -6.74
CA ALA A 90 1.76 -15.58 -5.63
C ALA A 90 1.31 -17.03 -5.50
N ALA A 91 1.24 -17.78 -6.62
CA ALA A 91 0.78 -19.17 -6.64
C ALA A 91 1.50 -19.97 -7.74
N PRO A 92 1.53 -21.31 -7.64
CA PRO A 92 2.10 -22.17 -8.68
C PRO A 92 1.35 -22.05 -10.01
N GLY A 93 2.05 -22.16 -11.13
CA GLY A 93 1.44 -22.08 -12.45
C GLY A 93 2.43 -22.08 -13.60
N VAL A 94 1.97 -21.65 -14.77
CA VAL A 94 2.78 -21.54 -15.99
C VAL A 94 2.75 -20.11 -16.48
N VAL A 95 3.93 -19.57 -16.80
CA VAL A 95 4.06 -18.21 -17.36
C VAL A 95 3.43 -18.17 -18.75
N ARG A 96 2.31 -17.46 -18.88
CA ARG A 96 1.58 -17.25 -20.14
C ARG A 96 2.26 -16.22 -21.03
N GLY A 97 2.84 -15.17 -20.45
CA GLY A 97 3.42 -14.07 -21.21
C GLY A 97 4.26 -13.13 -20.37
N ILE A 98 5.21 -12.46 -21.02
CA ILE A 98 6.10 -11.49 -20.41
C ILE A 98 6.26 -10.23 -21.26
N ARG A 99 6.65 -9.13 -20.60
CA ARG A 99 7.22 -7.95 -21.24
C ARG A 99 8.32 -7.37 -20.35
N GLY A 100 9.47 -6.98 -20.90
CA GLY A 100 10.61 -6.50 -20.11
C GLY A 100 11.37 -5.28 -20.67
N GLY A 101 10.89 -4.68 -21.76
CA GLY A 101 11.62 -3.61 -22.48
C GLY A 101 11.08 -2.18 -22.32
N VAL A 102 10.09 -1.95 -21.44
CA VAL A 102 9.47 -0.63 -21.23
C VAL A 102 10.30 0.16 -20.21
N PRO A 103 10.73 1.39 -20.52
CA PRO A 103 11.46 2.23 -19.57
C PRO A 103 10.67 2.58 -18.30
N ASP A 104 11.39 2.76 -17.19
CA ASP A 104 10.86 3.18 -15.90
C ASP A 104 10.60 4.69 -15.83
N THR A 105 9.79 5.20 -16.76
CA THR A 105 9.48 6.63 -16.92
C THR A 105 8.06 7.00 -16.50
N GLY A 106 7.29 6.02 -16.00
CA GLY A 106 5.88 6.17 -15.65
C GLY A 106 5.03 6.68 -16.81
N GLN A 107 3.92 7.34 -16.44
CA GLN A 107 2.98 7.95 -17.38
C GLN A 107 3.65 8.92 -18.39
N ALA A 108 4.72 9.61 -18.00
CA ALA A 108 5.39 10.59 -18.85
C ALA A 108 6.05 9.97 -20.10
N GLY A 109 6.43 8.69 -20.05
CA GLY A 109 7.11 8.00 -21.17
C GLY A 109 6.44 6.69 -21.59
N MET A 110 5.19 6.45 -21.18
CA MET A 110 4.45 5.22 -21.47
C MET A 110 4.14 5.07 -22.97
N PRO A 111 4.52 3.95 -23.62
CA PRO A 111 4.04 3.63 -24.97
C PRO A 111 2.54 3.32 -25.00
N VAL A 112 1.85 3.76 -26.05
CA VAL A 112 0.41 3.48 -26.25
C VAL A 112 0.12 1.97 -26.21
N GLY A 113 -0.90 1.56 -25.45
CA GLY A 113 -1.31 0.16 -25.31
C GLY A 113 -0.39 -0.69 -24.43
N GLN A 114 0.50 -0.05 -23.65
CA GLN A 114 1.40 -0.72 -22.73
C GLN A 114 1.17 -0.24 -21.29
N ASP A 115 -0.10 -0.11 -20.89
CA ASP A 115 -0.49 0.35 -19.55
C ASP A 115 0.15 -0.48 -18.43
N CYS A 116 0.18 -1.82 -18.58
CA CYS A 116 0.85 -2.73 -17.65
C CYS A 116 2.38 -2.55 -17.59
N GLY A 117 3.01 -1.83 -18.53
CA GLY A 117 4.46 -1.71 -18.61
C GLY A 117 5.13 -3.07 -18.83
N ASN A 118 6.21 -3.31 -18.10
CA ASN A 118 6.82 -4.63 -17.98
C ASN A 118 6.03 -5.49 -16.99
N GLY A 119 5.95 -6.77 -17.26
CA GLY A 119 5.15 -7.65 -16.44
C GLY A 119 5.24 -9.11 -16.80
N VAL A 120 4.60 -9.92 -15.97
CA VAL A 120 4.47 -11.37 -16.12
C VAL A 120 2.99 -11.71 -15.93
N ALA A 121 2.44 -12.58 -16.78
CA ALA A 121 1.14 -13.20 -16.59
C ALA A 121 1.32 -14.70 -16.39
N ILE A 122 0.66 -15.27 -15.39
CA ILE A 122 0.75 -16.68 -14.99
C ILE A 122 -0.64 -17.27 -15.02
N THR A 123 -0.81 -18.37 -15.76
CA THR A 123 -2.04 -19.18 -15.70
C THR A 123 -1.89 -20.24 -14.63
N HIS A 124 -2.94 -20.42 -13.85
CA HIS A 124 -3.07 -21.42 -12.79
C HIS A 124 -4.13 -22.47 -13.21
N GLU A 125 -4.42 -23.41 -12.33
CA GLU A 125 -5.48 -24.39 -12.54
C GLU A 125 -6.86 -23.72 -12.59
N ASP A 126 -7.84 -24.45 -13.14
CA ASP A 126 -9.26 -24.08 -13.16
C ASP A 126 -9.60 -22.69 -13.75
N GLY A 127 -8.74 -22.15 -14.61
CA GLY A 127 -8.99 -20.89 -15.33
C GLY A 127 -8.61 -19.64 -14.53
N TRP A 128 -7.87 -19.80 -13.44
CA TRP A 128 -7.29 -18.71 -12.69
C TRP A 128 -6.05 -18.13 -13.38
N GLU A 129 -5.83 -16.83 -13.22
CA GLU A 129 -4.67 -16.11 -13.73
C GLU A 129 -4.23 -15.02 -12.76
N THR A 130 -2.92 -14.87 -12.57
CA THR A 130 -2.33 -13.67 -11.96
C THR A 130 -1.52 -12.89 -12.99
N GLN A 131 -1.60 -11.55 -12.93
CA GLN A 131 -0.81 -10.65 -13.76
C GLN A 131 -0.11 -9.63 -12.88
N TYR A 132 1.21 -9.47 -13.06
CA TYR A 132 2.08 -8.57 -12.33
C TYR A 132 2.59 -7.51 -13.30
N CYS A 133 2.25 -6.25 -13.06
CA CYS A 133 2.57 -5.11 -13.92
C CYS A 133 3.58 -4.16 -13.25
N HIS A 134 4.09 -3.20 -14.05
CA HIS A 134 5.00 -2.13 -13.64
C HIS A 134 6.38 -2.60 -13.15
N LEU A 135 6.82 -3.78 -13.59
CA LEU A 135 8.15 -4.28 -13.25
C LEU A 135 9.26 -3.39 -13.84
N ARG A 136 10.46 -3.43 -13.25
CA ARG A 136 11.61 -2.64 -13.72
C ARG A 136 12.08 -3.10 -15.08
N MET A 137 12.47 -2.16 -15.93
CA MET A 137 13.04 -2.46 -17.24
C MET A 137 14.22 -3.43 -17.12
N GLY A 138 14.21 -4.51 -17.89
CA GLY A 138 15.26 -5.52 -17.90
C GLY A 138 15.35 -6.40 -16.65
N SER A 139 14.38 -6.34 -15.73
CA SER A 139 14.42 -7.12 -14.49
C SER A 139 13.66 -8.46 -14.54
N VAL A 140 12.87 -8.73 -15.59
CA VAL A 140 12.07 -9.96 -15.68
C VAL A 140 12.98 -11.19 -15.76
N LEU A 141 12.76 -12.16 -14.88
CA LEU A 141 13.62 -13.33 -14.66
C LEU A 141 13.09 -14.64 -15.26
N VAL A 142 11.85 -14.63 -15.74
CA VAL A 142 11.16 -15.81 -16.30
C VAL A 142 10.84 -15.63 -17.79
N ALA A 143 10.54 -16.73 -18.46
CA ALA A 143 10.12 -16.79 -19.85
C ALA A 143 8.73 -17.43 -20.01
N THR A 144 8.06 -17.13 -21.12
CA THR A 144 6.81 -17.81 -21.49
C THR A 144 7.01 -19.33 -21.54
N GLY A 145 6.13 -20.07 -20.86
CA GLY A 145 6.16 -21.53 -20.77
C GLY A 145 6.88 -22.06 -19.54
N ASP A 146 7.57 -21.21 -18.77
CA ASP A 146 8.19 -21.64 -17.51
C ASP A 146 7.12 -22.05 -16.50
N ALA A 147 7.35 -23.19 -15.84
CA ALA A 147 6.60 -23.57 -14.64
C ALA A 147 7.21 -22.85 -13.43
N VAL A 148 6.36 -22.30 -12.58
CA VAL A 148 6.75 -21.57 -11.38
C VAL A 148 5.97 -22.07 -10.17
N GLU A 149 6.60 -22.01 -9.01
CA GLU A 149 5.96 -22.23 -7.71
C GLU A 149 5.69 -20.89 -7.02
N ALA A 150 4.83 -20.88 -5.99
CA ALA A 150 4.72 -19.71 -5.11
C ALA A 150 6.11 -19.32 -4.55
N GLY A 151 6.40 -18.01 -4.54
CA GLY A 151 7.71 -17.49 -4.14
C GLY A 151 8.78 -17.49 -5.25
N THR A 152 8.50 -18.03 -6.45
CA THR A 152 9.46 -17.95 -7.57
C THR A 152 9.72 -16.49 -7.96
N PRO A 153 10.99 -16.03 -8.01
CA PRO A 153 11.32 -14.68 -8.44
C PRO A 153 10.87 -14.38 -9.88
N LEU A 154 10.14 -13.27 -10.07
CA LEU A 154 9.61 -12.85 -11.37
C LEU A 154 10.34 -11.64 -11.95
N GLY A 155 10.74 -10.70 -11.09
CA GLY A 155 11.44 -9.47 -11.46
C GLY A 155 11.42 -8.46 -10.32
N LEU A 156 11.84 -7.23 -10.57
CA LEU A 156 11.89 -6.19 -9.55
C LEU A 156 10.74 -5.20 -9.71
N ILE A 157 10.26 -4.63 -8.61
CA ILE A 157 9.36 -3.46 -8.67
C ILE A 157 10.04 -2.32 -9.44
N GLY A 158 9.28 -1.69 -10.33
CA GLY A 158 9.72 -0.62 -11.21
C GLY A 158 8.71 0.54 -11.28
N LEU A 159 8.84 1.32 -12.36
CA LEU A 159 8.01 2.48 -12.68
C LEU A 159 7.65 2.46 -14.18
N SER A 160 7.52 1.28 -14.77
CA SER A 160 7.19 1.15 -16.20
C SER A 160 5.67 1.14 -16.43
N GLY A 161 5.21 1.67 -17.57
CA GLY A 161 3.77 1.69 -17.90
C GLY A 161 3.00 2.87 -17.29
N ASN A 162 1.69 2.70 -17.12
CA ASN A 162 0.75 3.71 -16.65
C ASN A 162 0.80 3.85 -15.12
N THR A 163 1.93 4.34 -14.60
CA THR A 163 2.18 4.45 -13.15
C THR A 163 2.79 5.81 -12.78
N GLU A 164 2.47 6.28 -11.57
CA GLU A 164 2.96 7.55 -11.00
C GLU A 164 3.93 7.37 -9.83
N PHE A 165 4.11 6.13 -9.34
CA PHE A 165 4.97 5.79 -8.19
C PHE A 165 5.44 4.32 -8.29
N PRO A 166 6.58 3.95 -7.70
CA PRO A 166 7.09 2.59 -7.81
C PRO A 166 6.19 1.59 -7.07
N HIS A 167 5.64 0.62 -7.80
CA HIS A 167 4.79 -0.44 -7.24
C HIS A 167 4.73 -1.64 -8.18
N VAL A 168 4.26 -2.77 -7.65
CA VAL A 168 3.69 -3.83 -8.48
C VAL A 168 2.18 -3.74 -8.42
N HIS A 169 1.53 -3.77 -9.59
CA HIS A 169 0.09 -3.94 -9.70
C HIS A 169 -0.19 -5.42 -9.98
N MET A 170 -0.88 -6.09 -9.05
CA MET A 170 -1.30 -7.48 -9.19
C MET A 170 -2.78 -7.56 -9.51
N THR A 171 -3.12 -8.10 -10.67
CA THR A 171 -4.51 -8.47 -11.01
C THR A 171 -4.70 -9.97 -10.84
N LEU A 172 -5.77 -10.37 -10.15
CA LEU A 172 -6.25 -11.75 -10.13
C LEU A 172 -7.49 -11.86 -11.05
N ARG A 173 -7.54 -12.92 -11.86
CA ARG A 173 -8.69 -13.22 -12.71
C ARG A 173 -9.11 -14.67 -12.60
N HIS A 174 -10.39 -14.94 -12.75
CA HIS A 174 -10.93 -16.27 -13.00
C HIS A 174 -11.80 -16.25 -14.26
N ASN A 175 -11.47 -17.09 -15.22
CA ASN A 175 -12.17 -17.17 -16.51
C ASN A 175 -12.35 -15.81 -17.20
N GLY A 176 -11.34 -14.94 -17.06
CA GLY A 176 -11.30 -13.59 -17.65
C GLY A 176 -11.93 -12.48 -16.81
N THR A 177 -12.63 -12.81 -15.72
CA THR A 177 -13.24 -11.83 -14.80
C THR A 177 -12.27 -11.47 -13.68
N VAL A 178 -12.15 -10.18 -13.36
CA VAL A 178 -11.34 -9.69 -12.23
C VAL A 178 -11.94 -10.15 -10.91
N VAL A 179 -11.09 -10.63 -10.00
CA VAL A 179 -11.46 -11.03 -8.64
C VAL A 179 -10.62 -10.21 -7.66
N ASP A 180 -11.26 -9.67 -6.63
CA ASP A 180 -10.54 -9.01 -5.53
C ASP A 180 -10.01 -10.09 -4.56
N PRO A 181 -8.69 -10.21 -4.34
CA PRO A 181 -8.15 -11.22 -3.44
C PRO A 181 -8.49 -10.96 -1.95
N PHE A 182 -8.92 -9.74 -1.59
CA PHE A 182 -9.36 -9.41 -0.23
C PHE A 182 -10.85 -9.65 0.01
N ASP A 183 -11.66 -9.66 -1.05
CA ASP A 183 -13.08 -9.98 -1.02
C ASP A 183 -13.52 -10.60 -2.36
N PRO A 184 -13.38 -11.92 -2.52
CA PRO A 184 -13.77 -12.61 -3.75
C PRO A 184 -15.29 -12.77 -3.85
N SER A 185 -16.08 -12.30 -2.87
CA SER A 185 -17.53 -12.36 -2.97
C SER A 185 -18.02 -11.52 -4.16
N GLU A 186 -19.11 -11.92 -4.79
CA GLU A 186 -19.77 -11.09 -5.82
C GLU A 186 -20.76 -10.08 -5.20
N THR A 187 -20.76 -9.94 -3.88
CA THR A 187 -21.72 -9.09 -3.19
C THR A 187 -21.22 -7.65 -3.12
N ALA A 188 -22.17 -6.70 -3.14
CA ALA A 188 -21.88 -5.28 -2.90
C ALA A 188 -21.64 -4.95 -1.41
N GLN A 189 -21.45 -5.98 -0.56
CA GLN A 189 -21.29 -5.78 0.88
C GLN A 189 -19.83 -5.48 1.20
N CYS A 190 -19.59 -4.24 1.62
CA CYS A 190 -18.27 -3.86 2.09
C CYS A 190 -17.99 -4.34 3.51
N GLY A 191 -16.73 -4.65 3.81
CA GLY A 191 -16.32 -5.01 5.16
C GLY A 191 -14.92 -5.59 5.23
N ILE A 192 -14.37 -5.62 6.44
CA ILE A 192 -13.17 -6.39 6.77
C ILE A 192 -13.64 -7.73 7.34
N GLY A 193 -12.92 -8.82 7.03
CA GLY A 193 -13.21 -10.16 7.55
C GLY A 193 -14.05 -11.04 6.64
N HIS A 194 -14.12 -10.70 5.35
CA HIS A 194 -14.58 -11.62 4.31
C HIS A 194 -13.53 -12.72 4.05
N ASP A 195 -13.95 -13.80 3.39
CA ASP A 195 -13.08 -14.92 3.02
C ASP A 195 -12.04 -14.45 1.98
N ALA A 196 -10.85 -14.02 2.42
CA ALA A 196 -9.77 -13.63 1.53
C ALA A 196 -9.07 -14.85 0.91
N LEU A 197 -8.42 -14.64 -0.25
CA LEU A 197 -7.70 -15.68 -0.99
C LEU A 197 -6.20 -15.77 -0.64
N TRP A 198 -5.78 -15.12 0.45
CA TRP A 198 -4.38 -15.10 0.89
C TRP A 198 -4.08 -16.27 1.83
N ALA A 199 -2.95 -16.94 1.61
CA ALA A 199 -2.49 -18.07 2.41
C ALA A 199 -2.24 -17.70 3.87
N ASP A 200 -1.66 -16.52 4.07
CA ASP A 200 -1.46 -15.92 5.37
C ASP A 200 -2.33 -14.66 5.51
N PRO A 201 -2.93 -14.40 6.69
CA PRO A 201 -3.67 -13.16 6.93
C PRO A 201 -2.78 -11.92 6.69
N ILE A 202 -3.21 -11.06 5.78
CA ILE A 202 -2.51 -9.80 5.48
C ILE A 202 -2.93 -8.73 6.49
N PRO A 203 -1.99 -8.10 7.22
CA PRO A 203 -2.30 -6.96 8.06
C PRO A 203 -2.70 -5.75 7.19
N LEU A 204 -3.96 -5.34 7.32
CA LEU A 204 -4.52 -4.24 6.53
C LEU A 204 -4.28 -2.89 7.22
N GLN A 205 -3.66 -1.97 6.48
CA GLN A 205 -3.48 -0.59 6.89
C GLN A 205 -4.17 0.35 5.91
N MET A 206 -5.32 0.91 6.32
CA MET A 206 -6.21 1.71 5.46
C MET A 206 -5.81 3.20 5.43
N GLY A 207 -4.56 3.43 5.04
CA GLY A 207 -3.86 4.72 5.05
C GLY A 207 -2.77 4.77 6.13
N GLY A 208 -1.76 5.61 5.92
CA GLY A 208 -0.66 5.78 6.86
C GLY A 208 0.56 6.45 6.24
N PHE A 209 1.73 6.24 6.84
CA PHE A 209 2.98 6.86 6.42
C PHE A 209 3.78 5.97 5.47
N LEU A 210 4.48 6.62 4.56
CA LEU A 210 5.40 5.98 3.62
C LEU A 210 6.84 6.24 4.06
N SER A 211 7.11 7.47 4.49
CA SER A 211 8.41 7.91 4.94
C SER A 211 8.27 9.19 5.76
N ALA A 212 9.27 9.46 6.59
CA ALA A 212 9.38 10.69 7.36
C ALA A 212 10.85 11.05 7.53
N GLY A 213 11.11 12.34 7.72
CA GLY A 213 12.46 12.82 7.86
C GLY A 213 12.55 14.23 8.41
N PHE A 214 13.79 14.69 8.51
CA PHE A 214 14.13 16.07 8.82
C PHE A 214 14.79 16.76 7.64
N SER A 215 14.66 18.08 7.60
CA SER A 215 15.31 18.93 6.60
C SER A 215 15.49 20.35 7.16
N ASP A 216 16.35 21.14 6.52
CA ASP A 216 16.60 22.53 6.93
C ASP A 216 15.71 23.57 6.22
N THR A 217 14.80 23.07 5.39
CA THR A 217 13.73 23.79 4.69
C THR A 217 12.52 22.86 4.52
N ILE A 218 11.36 23.37 4.15
CA ILE A 218 10.27 22.50 3.69
C ILE A 218 10.75 21.81 2.40
N PRO A 219 10.80 20.47 2.34
CA PRO A 219 11.28 19.77 1.16
C PRO A 219 10.27 19.90 0.02
N GLU A 220 10.80 19.94 -1.20
CA GLU A 220 9.97 19.81 -2.40
C GLU A 220 9.43 18.38 -2.51
N PHE A 221 8.23 18.23 -3.07
CA PHE A 221 7.58 16.92 -3.15
C PHE A 221 8.35 15.90 -4.01
N ASP A 222 9.05 16.37 -5.04
CA ASP A 222 9.90 15.52 -5.87
C ASP A 222 11.09 14.96 -5.10
N ALA A 223 11.66 15.71 -4.15
CA ALA A 223 12.73 15.20 -3.28
C ALA A 223 12.21 14.11 -2.33
N ILE A 224 10.98 14.25 -1.83
CA ILE A 224 10.31 13.21 -1.03
C ILE A 224 10.10 11.95 -1.87
N LYS A 225 9.57 12.09 -3.09
CA LYS A 225 9.38 10.97 -4.02
C LYS A 225 10.68 10.30 -4.43
N ALA A 226 11.78 11.06 -4.48
CA ALA A 226 13.10 10.54 -4.81
C ALA A 226 13.78 9.78 -3.65
N GLY A 227 13.29 9.92 -2.42
CA GLY A 227 13.95 9.40 -1.21
C GLY A 227 15.04 10.33 -0.65
N THR A 228 15.30 11.47 -1.30
CA THR A 228 16.44 12.34 -0.98
C THR A 228 16.11 13.52 -0.06
N ALA A 229 14.91 13.57 0.49
CA ALA A 229 14.45 14.69 1.32
C ALA A 229 14.93 14.62 2.77
N ASP A 230 15.31 13.44 3.27
CA ASP A 230 15.74 13.27 4.65
C ASP A 230 17.20 13.70 4.83
N ALA A 231 17.47 14.39 5.94
CA ALA A 231 18.80 14.76 6.37
C ALA A 231 19.11 14.07 7.70
N ALA A 232 19.95 13.04 7.65
CA ALA A 232 20.44 12.37 8.86
C ALA A 232 21.28 13.31 9.76
N THR A 233 21.88 14.35 9.17
CA THR A 233 22.68 15.35 9.89
C THR A 233 22.49 16.74 9.32
N LEU A 234 22.37 17.74 10.19
CA LEU A 234 22.34 19.16 9.84
C LEU A 234 23.43 19.91 10.60
N THR A 235 23.93 21.00 10.03
CA THR A 235 24.92 21.85 10.71
C THR A 235 24.19 22.87 11.58
N ALA A 236 24.37 22.80 12.90
CA ALA A 236 23.60 23.55 13.89
C ALA A 236 23.68 25.09 13.74
N ARG A 237 24.80 25.59 13.18
CA ARG A 237 25.00 27.02 12.93
C ARG A 237 24.58 27.49 11.54
N ALA A 238 24.37 26.57 10.59
CA ALA A 238 24.09 26.90 9.19
C ALA A 238 22.64 26.59 8.79
N ALA A 239 22.00 25.60 9.41
CA ALA A 239 20.63 25.22 9.09
C ALA A 239 19.64 26.35 9.41
N PRO A 240 18.97 26.98 8.42
CA PRO A 240 18.10 28.13 8.64
C PRO A 240 16.76 27.76 9.29
N ALA A 241 16.36 26.49 9.20
CA ALA A 241 15.22 25.92 9.89
C ALA A 241 15.54 24.49 10.36
N LEU A 242 14.70 23.98 11.25
CA LEU A 242 14.60 22.56 11.58
C LEU A 242 13.16 22.15 11.29
N VAL A 243 12.97 21.39 10.22
CA VAL A 243 11.67 20.98 9.68
C VAL A 243 11.57 19.47 9.79
N ILE A 244 10.48 19.00 10.39
CA ILE A 244 10.06 17.59 10.29
C ILE A 244 9.01 17.48 9.18
N TRP A 245 9.08 16.41 8.40
CA TRP A 245 8.13 16.13 7.33
C TRP A 245 7.74 14.65 7.31
N GLY A 246 6.55 14.35 6.81
CA GLY A 246 6.04 13.00 6.62
C GLY A 246 5.25 12.89 5.33
N SER A 247 5.52 11.84 4.55
CA SER A 247 4.79 11.42 3.36
C SER A 247 3.75 10.37 3.72
N LEU A 248 2.52 10.51 3.21
CA LEU A 248 1.38 9.69 3.60
C LEU A 248 0.59 9.23 2.37
N PHE A 249 -0.15 8.14 2.55
CA PHE A 249 -1.19 7.68 1.63
C PHE A 249 -2.53 7.49 2.35
N GLY A 250 -3.63 7.53 1.59
CA GLY A 250 -4.96 7.22 2.12
C GLY A 250 -5.51 8.23 3.15
N GLY A 251 -5.06 9.48 3.11
CA GLY A 251 -5.58 10.54 3.97
C GLY A 251 -7.01 10.91 3.60
N ARG A 252 -7.88 11.09 4.60
CA ARG A 252 -9.30 11.44 4.43
C ARG A 252 -9.57 12.84 4.97
N ALA A 253 -10.58 13.50 4.39
CA ALA A 253 -11.08 14.75 4.96
C ALA A 253 -11.48 14.55 6.43
N GLY A 254 -11.02 15.45 7.31
CA GLY A 254 -11.23 15.37 8.75
C GLY A 254 -10.17 14.58 9.52
N ASP A 255 -9.27 13.85 8.85
CA ASP A 255 -8.11 13.25 9.53
C ASP A 255 -7.21 14.35 10.11
N GLU A 256 -6.52 14.04 11.21
CA GLU A 256 -5.55 14.92 11.83
C GLU A 256 -4.13 14.35 11.68
N VAL A 257 -3.20 15.20 11.23
CA VAL A 257 -1.78 14.88 11.17
C VAL A 257 -1.04 15.73 12.19
N ALA A 258 -0.50 15.09 13.23
CA ALA A 258 0.29 15.74 14.27
C ALA A 258 1.78 15.51 14.00
N LEU A 259 2.58 16.59 14.07
CA LEU A 259 4.03 16.58 13.84
C LEU A 259 4.74 17.17 15.05
N TRP A 260 5.59 16.38 15.71
CA TRP A 260 6.31 16.78 16.92
C TRP A 260 7.81 16.67 16.73
N ILE A 261 8.56 17.56 17.38
CA ILE A 261 10.02 17.53 17.46
C ILE A 261 10.39 17.65 18.94
N ARG A 262 11.29 16.78 19.42
CA ARG A 262 11.92 16.89 20.74
C ARG A 262 13.39 17.26 20.61
N ALA A 263 13.84 18.12 21.51
CA ALA A 263 15.25 18.52 21.60
C ALA A 263 16.10 17.41 22.25
N PRO A 264 17.44 17.51 22.23
CA PRO A 264 18.34 16.51 22.81
C PRO A 264 18.15 16.29 24.32
N ASP A 265 17.59 17.26 25.04
CA ASP A 265 17.24 17.15 26.46
C ASP A 265 15.86 16.50 26.71
N GLY A 266 15.17 16.07 25.65
CA GLY A 266 13.85 15.47 25.69
C GLY A 266 12.68 16.46 25.74
N SER A 267 12.96 17.76 25.85
CA SER A 267 11.93 18.79 25.88
C SER A 267 11.17 18.87 24.55
N LEU A 268 9.87 19.15 24.61
CA LEU A 268 9.06 19.35 23.41
C LEU A 268 9.52 20.64 22.72
N PHE A 269 10.18 20.47 21.59
CA PHE A 269 10.78 21.56 20.84
C PHE A 269 9.78 22.20 19.89
N HIS A 270 8.98 21.41 19.18
CA HIS A 270 7.97 21.87 18.23
C HIS A 270 6.78 20.92 18.21
N SER A 271 5.60 21.45 17.96
CA SER A 271 4.37 20.67 17.79
C SER A 271 3.40 21.42 16.89
N GLN A 272 2.86 20.74 15.90
CA GLN A 272 1.76 21.23 15.07
C GLN A 272 0.80 20.09 14.76
N THR A 273 -0.50 20.37 14.82
CA THR A 273 -1.55 19.47 14.30
C THR A 273 -2.26 20.15 13.14
N VAL A 274 -2.48 19.40 12.07
CA VAL A 274 -3.17 19.87 10.86
C VAL A 274 -4.33 18.94 10.55
N THR A 275 -5.53 19.50 10.42
CA THR A 275 -6.70 18.76 9.91
C THR A 275 -6.66 18.75 8.38
N LEU A 276 -6.86 17.58 7.77
CA LEU A 276 -6.96 17.44 6.32
C LEU A 276 -8.31 17.93 5.83
N GLU A 277 -8.33 18.89 4.91
CA GLU A 277 -9.57 19.45 4.36
C GLU A 277 -10.22 18.55 3.28
N ARG A 278 -9.45 17.63 2.71
CA ARG A 278 -9.88 16.77 1.59
C ARG A 278 -9.26 15.39 1.69
N THR A 279 -9.94 14.42 1.08
CA THR A 279 -9.41 13.07 0.85
C THR A 279 -8.38 13.09 -0.26
N GLN A 280 -7.24 12.44 -0.05
CA GLN A 280 -6.13 12.38 -1.00
C GLN A 280 -5.50 11.00 -0.99
N ALA A 281 -5.26 10.43 -2.17
CA ALA A 281 -4.54 9.17 -2.32
C ALA A 281 -3.10 9.28 -1.79
N GLN A 282 -2.44 10.42 -2.05
CA GLN A 282 -1.10 10.73 -1.58
C GLN A 282 -1.00 12.20 -1.16
N LEU A 283 -0.19 12.47 -0.12
CA LEU A 283 0.07 13.79 0.41
C LEU A 283 1.35 13.81 1.24
N PHE A 284 1.86 14.99 1.57
CA PHE A 284 2.84 15.15 2.63
C PHE A 284 2.46 16.29 3.56
N ARG A 285 2.98 16.26 4.79
CA ARG A 285 2.91 17.38 5.74
C ARG A 285 4.30 17.69 6.26
N ALA A 286 4.59 18.96 6.45
CA ALA A 286 5.85 19.42 6.98
C ALA A 286 5.61 20.59 7.94
N SER A 287 6.39 20.66 9.00
CA SER A 287 6.33 21.75 9.98
C SER A 287 7.64 21.89 10.72
N GLY A 288 7.92 23.06 11.27
CA GLY A 288 9.17 23.26 11.97
C GLY A 288 9.35 24.68 12.49
N ARG A 289 10.58 24.98 12.91
CA ARG A 289 10.96 26.29 13.42
C ARG A 289 12.14 26.85 12.64
N ARG A 290 12.22 28.18 12.56
CA ARG A 290 13.41 28.89 12.08
C ARG A 290 14.50 28.88 13.14
N ALA A 291 15.75 28.96 12.69
CA ALA A 291 16.91 29.01 13.58
C ALA A 291 16.81 30.18 14.56
N PRO A 292 17.06 29.96 15.86
CA PRO A 292 17.20 31.05 16.81
C PRO A 292 18.52 31.80 16.54
N ALA A 293 18.65 33.03 17.06
CA ALA A 293 19.81 33.89 16.81
C ALA A 293 21.17 33.25 17.21
N GLY A 294 21.18 32.32 18.16
CA GLY A 294 22.38 31.59 18.61
C GLY A 294 22.68 30.29 17.85
N GLY A 295 21.88 29.94 16.84
CA GLY A 295 21.90 28.61 16.23
C GLY A 295 21.25 27.54 17.11
N TRP A 296 21.17 26.33 16.60
CA TRP A 296 20.52 25.23 17.29
C TRP A 296 21.38 24.66 18.43
N PRO A 297 20.79 24.22 19.56
CA PRO A 297 21.45 23.26 20.43
C PRO A 297 21.96 22.07 19.62
N THR A 298 23.20 21.65 19.86
CA THR A 298 23.75 20.47 19.20
C THR A 298 23.25 19.20 19.87
N GLY A 299 23.20 18.11 19.10
CA GLY A 299 22.79 16.79 19.58
C GLY A 299 21.69 16.16 18.74
N LEU A 300 21.14 15.06 19.27
CA LEU A 300 20.11 14.27 18.62
C LEU A 300 18.72 14.86 18.87
N TYR A 301 18.03 15.23 17.81
CA TYR A 301 16.62 15.58 17.85
C TYR A 301 15.81 14.37 17.40
N SER A 302 14.68 14.13 18.06
CA SER A 302 13.73 13.10 17.65
C SER A 302 12.44 13.73 17.15
N GLY A 303 11.83 13.07 16.17
CA GLY A 303 10.60 13.45 15.52
C GLY A 303 9.57 12.34 15.62
N GLU A 304 8.31 12.70 15.78
CA GLU A 304 7.19 11.77 15.70
C GLU A 304 6.08 12.42 14.87
N ILE A 305 5.48 11.63 13.99
CA ILE A 305 4.34 12.04 13.18
C ILE A 305 3.23 11.01 13.36
N THR A 306 2.03 11.48 13.65
CA THR A 306 0.86 10.64 13.92
C THR A 306 -0.29 11.03 13.00
N LEU A 307 -0.93 10.04 12.39
CA LEU A 307 -2.18 10.17 11.62
C LEU A 307 -3.33 9.65 12.47
N THR A 308 -4.35 10.47 12.69
CA THR A 308 -5.52 10.14 13.51
C THR A 308 -6.80 10.33 12.69
N ARG A 309 -7.76 9.42 12.84
CA ARG A 309 -9.07 9.46 12.18
C ARG A 309 -10.16 9.21 13.22
N GLY A 310 -11.08 10.15 13.37
CA GLY A 310 -12.17 10.01 14.35
C GLY A 310 -11.69 9.83 15.80
N GLY A 311 -10.49 10.31 16.14
CA GLY A 311 -9.87 10.15 17.45
C GLY A 311 -9.03 8.88 17.64
N GLU A 312 -9.01 7.96 16.67
CA GLU A 312 -8.18 6.76 16.69
C GLU A 312 -6.90 6.95 15.89
N THR A 313 -5.75 6.53 16.44
CA THR A 313 -4.49 6.53 15.69
C THR A 313 -4.56 5.48 14.59
N ILE A 314 -4.41 5.94 13.35
CA ILE A 314 -4.32 5.08 12.16
C ILE A 314 -2.89 4.60 11.98
N ASP A 315 -1.92 5.50 12.12
CA ASP A 315 -0.50 5.17 11.97
C ASP A 315 0.38 6.20 12.69
N ARG A 316 1.62 5.81 12.96
CA ARG A 316 2.65 6.64 13.60
C ARG A 316 4.03 6.27 13.08
N ILE A 317 4.81 7.29 12.72
CA ILE A 317 6.19 7.13 12.27
C ILE A 317 7.13 8.02 13.10
N GLU A 318 8.29 7.47 13.45
CA GLU A 318 9.34 8.16 14.20
C GLU A 318 10.56 8.37 13.31
N THR A 319 11.28 9.47 13.52
CA THR A 319 12.51 9.81 12.78
C THR A 319 13.45 10.63 13.67
N GLN A 320 14.69 10.85 13.23
CA GLN A 320 15.70 11.54 14.03
C GLN A 320 16.70 12.29 13.15
N VAL A 321 17.32 13.33 13.71
CA VAL A 321 18.39 14.08 13.05
C VAL A 321 19.43 14.52 14.07
N THR A 322 20.70 14.46 13.68
CA THR A 322 21.79 14.99 14.50
C THR A 322 22.15 16.40 14.05
N LEU A 323 22.18 17.35 14.98
CA LEU A 323 22.67 18.70 14.73
C LEU A 323 24.08 18.84 15.30
N ASN A 324 25.07 19.04 14.42
CA ASN A 324 26.49 19.16 14.74
C ASN A 324 26.97 20.62 14.84
#